data_AF-A0A968ZUK7-F1
#
_entry.id   AF-A0A968ZUK7-F1
#
_cell.length_a   1.000
_cell.length_b   1.000
_cell.length_c   1.000
_cell.angle_alpha   90.00
_cell.angle_beta   90.00
_cell.angle_gamma   90.00
#
_symmetry.space_group_name_H-M   'P 1'
#
loop_
_entity.id
_entity.type
_entity.pdbx_description
1 polymer ?
#
loop_
_entity_poly.entity_id
_entity_poly.type
_entity_poly.pdbx_seq_one_letter_code
_entity_poly.pdbx_strand_id
1 'polypeptide(L)'
;QAYELWQEIGILGWNNFLDALETKAQAPGFAERALFCLQKIIVEKSEMALPIKLGPFYAANIEITKPLVNVTPPPGTTRFLGMLTVEGDSLGMIELPVCDGLVSAWVLTDAIATRFYWQILERFFQHTLYSKAPYSKQPNAQHRSTVAHNHEEWGWTAFLRELWGYPQWLVADFYKTRKRDGKSPQKQADNGWITIEVSAPLPQITVQSSRLHIIPTVGGIAIGVISIPVKNNYISSQALRVAITTDGNVELCRACVREALIGRSLMDPTSLRARLALAAQTPASAFINDMTLPQTTLTLGQRFAPLGASTSRRAMLPSSTVETLLELATITHEPAISKADSSQVTQVVYAPELIDQSRFKLTPSEDPFKQQQVIRTNLNDRTYFEQLFASQPNPWKYTSEYEQVKYEQTLSLLPETPIQQALELACAEGHFTAQLAPRVQNLVAADISQIALDHTAQRCAHFDHIRYQQIDIAKDPIPGTYNLIICSEVLYYMGNKAELRAVAKKCPERWNQMVICSWPMPMQWSMNPISLVQLERSLRC
;
A
#
# COMPACT_ATOMS: atom_id res chain seq x y z
N GLN A 1 0.50 -40.11 22.91
CA GLN A 1 1.30 -40.04 21.68
C GLN A 1 2.27 -38.85 21.65
N ALA A 2 1.85 -37.59 21.83
CA ALA A 2 2.80 -36.46 21.90
C ALA A 2 3.77 -36.53 23.10
N TYR A 3 3.34 -37.12 24.21
CA TYR A 3 4.13 -37.29 25.44
C TYR A 3 5.29 -38.30 25.30
N GLU A 4 5.13 -39.35 24.49
CA GLU A 4 6.20 -40.34 24.22
C GLU A 4 7.28 -39.72 23.33
N LEU A 5 6.89 -38.96 22.31
CA LEU A 5 7.81 -38.21 21.45
C LEU A 5 8.60 -37.13 22.22
N TRP A 6 8.07 -36.61 23.32
CA TRP A 6 8.76 -35.62 24.16
C TRP A 6 9.99 -36.22 24.87
N GLN A 7 9.95 -37.50 25.27
CA GLN A 7 11.10 -38.16 25.88
C GLN A 7 12.24 -38.41 24.88
N GLU A 8 11.92 -38.51 23.60
CA GLU A 8 12.90 -38.65 22.52
C GLU A 8 13.65 -37.34 22.20
N ILE A 9 13.08 -36.15 22.48
CA ILE A 9 13.71 -34.84 22.23
C ILE A 9 15.03 -34.68 23.00
N GLY A 10 15.07 -35.19 24.25
CA GLY A 10 16.27 -35.13 25.09
C GLY A 10 17.43 -36.01 24.58
N ILE A 11 17.14 -36.97 23.70
CA ILE A 11 18.10 -37.99 23.23
C ILE A 11 18.45 -37.82 21.74
N LEU A 12 17.49 -37.39 20.90
CA LEU A 12 17.61 -37.33 19.44
C LEU A 12 17.69 -35.92 18.86
N GLY A 13 17.41 -34.87 19.65
CA GLY A 13 17.45 -33.48 19.19
C GLY A 13 16.21 -33.03 18.40
N TRP A 14 16.03 -31.71 18.28
CA TRP A 14 14.82 -31.07 17.74
C TRP A 14 14.44 -31.46 16.31
N ASN A 15 15.41 -31.69 15.41
CA ASN A 15 15.13 -32.04 14.02
C ASN A 15 14.45 -33.41 13.91
N ASN A 16 14.96 -34.42 14.61
CA ASN A 16 14.41 -35.77 14.60
C ASN A 16 12.98 -35.82 15.16
N PHE A 17 12.67 -34.99 16.16
CA PHE A 17 11.31 -34.85 16.67
C PHE A 17 10.35 -34.28 15.63
N LEU A 18 10.75 -33.20 14.93
CA LEU A 18 9.92 -32.58 13.91
C LEU A 18 9.70 -33.52 12.72
N ASP A 19 10.72 -34.27 12.30
CA ASP A 19 10.63 -35.27 11.22
C ASP A 19 9.71 -36.44 11.61
N ALA A 20 9.82 -36.93 12.85
CA ALA A 20 8.93 -37.96 13.38
C ALA A 20 7.48 -37.47 13.48
N LEU A 21 7.28 -36.22 13.89
CA LEU A 21 5.97 -35.59 13.96
C LEU A 21 5.36 -35.40 12.56
N GLU A 22 6.13 -34.94 11.58
CA GLU A 22 5.71 -34.84 10.18
C GLU A 22 5.28 -36.19 9.62
N THR A 23 6.10 -37.23 9.82
CA THR A 23 5.80 -38.60 9.37
C THR A 23 4.51 -39.11 9.99
N LYS A 24 4.32 -38.89 11.28
CA LYS A 24 3.13 -39.35 12.02
C LYS A 24 1.87 -38.55 11.69
N ALA A 25 2.03 -37.25 11.43
CA ALA A 25 0.93 -36.36 11.04
C ALA A 25 0.59 -36.44 9.55
N GLN A 26 1.42 -37.10 8.73
CA GLN A 26 1.29 -37.15 7.27
C GLN A 26 1.17 -35.76 6.64
N ALA A 27 1.99 -34.81 7.12
CA ALA A 27 1.93 -33.41 6.72
C ALA A 27 3.25 -32.97 6.05
N PRO A 28 3.44 -33.21 4.74
CA PRO A 28 4.70 -32.91 4.05
C PRO A 28 5.20 -31.47 4.25
N GLY A 29 6.49 -31.33 4.56
CA GLY A 29 7.19 -30.08 4.82
C GLY A 29 6.80 -29.40 6.14
N PHE A 30 6.08 -30.09 7.04
CA PHE A 30 5.73 -29.55 8.36
C PHE A 30 6.99 -29.27 9.19
N ALA A 31 7.95 -30.19 9.22
CA ALA A 31 9.18 -30.06 9.99
C ALA A 31 9.97 -28.83 9.53
N GLU A 32 10.10 -28.65 8.22
CA GLU A 32 10.77 -27.49 7.62
C GLU A 32 10.06 -26.17 7.97
N ARG A 33 8.73 -26.10 7.78
CA ARG A 33 7.95 -24.90 8.12
C ARG A 33 8.01 -24.57 9.61
N ALA A 34 7.91 -25.57 10.48
CA ALA A 34 7.99 -25.40 11.92
C ALA A 34 9.36 -24.89 12.36
N LEU A 35 10.43 -25.49 11.83
CA LEU A 35 11.81 -25.06 12.11
C LEU A 35 12.07 -23.64 11.58
N PHE A 36 11.56 -23.31 10.39
CA PHE A 36 11.62 -21.97 9.81
C PHE A 36 10.94 -20.94 10.72
N CYS A 37 9.73 -21.21 11.19
CA CYS A 37 9.01 -20.33 12.13
C CYS A 37 9.77 -20.17 13.46
N LEU A 38 10.29 -21.26 14.03
CA LEU A 38 11.04 -21.22 15.29
C LEU A 38 12.32 -20.40 15.15
N GLN A 39 13.10 -20.62 14.09
CA GLN A 39 14.33 -19.87 13.81
C GLN A 39 14.04 -18.38 13.61
N LYS A 40 12.96 -18.04 12.91
CA LYS A 40 12.51 -16.65 12.77
C LYS A 40 12.21 -16.01 14.13
N ILE A 41 11.42 -16.68 14.98
CA ILE A 41 11.09 -16.18 16.32
C ILE A 41 12.36 -15.98 17.16
N ILE A 42 13.32 -16.91 17.09
CA ILE A 42 14.60 -16.78 17.81
C ILE A 42 15.32 -15.51 17.35
N VAL A 43 15.45 -15.29 16.04
CA VAL A 43 16.15 -14.11 15.51
C VAL A 43 15.41 -12.82 15.86
N GLU A 44 14.08 -12.80 15.84
CA GLU A 44 13.26 -11.63 16.18
C GLU A 44 13.24 -11.27 17.67
N LYS A 45 13.40 -12.27 18.56
CA LYS A 45 13.20 -12.10 20.01
C LYS A 45 14.48 -12.18 20.84
N SER A 46 15.57 -12.67 20.27
CA SER A 46 16.83 -12.78 21.00
C SER A 46 17.59 -11.45 21.03
N GLU A 47 18.26 -11.16 22.14
CA GLU A 47 19.23 -10.07 22.26
C GLU A 47 20.63 -10.49 21.74
N MET A 48 20.67 -11.30 20.68
CA MET A 48 21.93 -11.76 20.10
C MET A 48 22.69 -10.60 19.44
N ALA A 49 24.02 -10.66 19.53
CA ALA A 49 24.88 -9.73 18.80
C ALA A 49 24.72 -9.96 17.29
N LEU A 50 24.45 -8.88 16.55
CA LEU A 50 24.29 -8.88 15.10
C LEU A 50 25.61 -8.47 14.41
N PRO A 51 25.91 -9.00 13.21
CA PRO A 51 25.08 -9.87 12.40
C PRO A 51 25.11 -11.35 12.83
N ILE A 52 24.04 -12.09 12.53
CA ILE A 52 23.94 -13.52 12.81
C ILE A 52 23.28 -14.29 11.65
N LYS A 53 23.75 -15.51 11.41
CA LYS A 53 23.08 -16.47 10.54
C LYS A 53 22.47 -17.58 11.40
N LEU A 54 21.17 -17.84 11.22
CA LEU A 54 20.46 -18.94 11.85
C LEU A 54 19.60 -19.65 10.80
N GLY A 55 19.99 -20.87 10.43
CA GLY A 55 19.32 -21.63 9.37
C GLY A 55 19.30 -20.84 8.04
N PRO A 56 18.12 -20.61 7.43
CA PRO A 56 17.97 -19.85 6.19
C PRO A 56 17.99 -18.33 6.39
N PHE A 57 18.02 -17.84 7.63
CA PHE A 57 17.97 -16.43 7.95
C PHE A 57 19.36 -15.85 8.19
N TYR A 58 19.57 -14.65 7.66
CA TYR A 58 20.69 -13.77 8.01
C TYR A 58 20.13 -12.46 8.53
N ALA A 59 20.48 -12.09 9.76
CA ALA A 59 20.05 -10.83 10.37
C ALA A 59 21.22 -9.88 10.56
N ALA A 60 20.98 -8.59 10.29
CA ALA A 60 21.97 -7.53 10.47
C ALA A 60 21.30 -6.20 10.85
N ASN A 61 22.06 -5.34 11.53
CA ASN A 61 21.63 -3.97 11.86
C ASN A 61 21.77 -3.05 10.65
N ILE A 62 20.81 -2.16 10.47
CA ILE A 62 20.77 -1.16 9.40
C ILE A 62 20.39 0.19 10.01
N GLU A 63 21.36 1.10 10.05
CA GLU A 63 21.10 2.50 10.41
C GLU A 63 20.64 3.26 9.17
N ILE A 64 19.36 3.65 9.14
CA ILE A 64 18.76 4.23 7.93
C ILE A 64 19.26 5.63 7.61
N THR A 65 19.92 6.31 8.56
CA THR A 65 20.47 7.66 8.36
C THR A 65 21.88 7.69 7.77
N LYS A 66 22.47 6.52 7.49
CA LYS A 66 23.77 6.35 6.83
C LYS A 66 23.58 5.72 5.45
N PRO A 67 24.47 5.97 4.46
CA PRO A 67 24.36 5.36 3.14
C PRO A 67 24.19 3.84 3.21
N LEU A 68 23.13 3.33 2.56
CA LEU A 68 22.86 1.90 2.49
C LEU A 68 23.80 1.24 1.48
N VAL A 69 24.24 0.03 1.79
CA VAL A 69 25.10 -0.80 0.92
C VAL A 69 24.43 -2.14 0.64
N ASN A 70 24.83 -2.76 -0.47
CA ASN A 70 24.42 -4.12 -0.80
C ASN A 70 24.80 -5.09 0.33
N VAL A 71 23.89 -5.97 0.66
CA VAL A 71 24.13 -7.04 1.64
C VAL A 71 24.39 -8.33 0.88
N THR A 72 25.51 -8.98 1.19
CA THR A 72 25.88 -10.31 0.67
C THR A 72 25.86 -11.30 1.83
N PRO A 73 24.72 -11.96 2.09
CA PRO A 73 24.62 -12.93 3.17
C PRO A 73 25.51 -14.16 2.95
N PRO A 74 25.87 -14.91 4.01
CA PRO A 74 26.63 -16.15 3.85
C PRO A 74 25.86 -17.20 3.02
N PRO A 75 26.54 -18.16 2.36
CA PRO A 75 25.90 -19.17 1.53
C PRO A 75 24.81 -19.97 2.27
N GLY A 76 23.76 -20.36 1.54
CA GLY A 76 22.59 -21.07 2.10
C GLY A 76 21.58 -20.18 2.82
N THR A 77 21.70 -18.86 2.70
CA THR A 77 20.70 -17.90 3.20
C THR A 77 19.63 -17.67 2.13
N THR A 78 18.36 -17.73 2.53
CA THR A 78 17.21 -17.44 1.64
C THR A 78 16.38 -16.24 2.10
N ARG A 79 16.58 -15.78 3.35
CA ARG A 79 15.90 -14.65 3.96
C ARG A 79 16.88 -13.72 4.68
N PHE A 80 16.76 -12.44 4.39
CA PHE A 80 17.46 -11.37 5.11
C PHE A 80 16.49 -10.68 6.07
N LEU A 81 16.92 -10.49 7.31
CA LEU A 81 16.21 -9.76 8.35
C LEU A 81 16.99 -8.50 8.71
N GLY A 82 16.51 -7.34 8.23
CA GLY A 82 17.11 -6.05 8.52
C GLY A 82 16.53 -5.46 9.80
N MET A 83 17.33 -5.41 10.88
CA MET A 83 16.97 -4.73 12.12
C MET A 83 17.28 -3.24 11.95
N LEU A 84 16.25 -2.42 11.87
CA LEU A 84 16.35 -1.02 11.49
C LEU A 84 16.48 -0.12 12.71
N THR A 85 17.46 0.78 12.66
CA THR A 85 17.58 1.91 13.59
C THR A 85 17.49 3.23 12.85
N VAL A 86 17.00 4.25 13.55
CA VAL A 86 17.00 5.64 13.10
C VAL A 86 17.65 6.49 14.19
N GLU A 87 18.82 7.06 13.90
CA GLU A 87 19.58 7.86 14.88
C GLU A 87 19.90 7.08 16.17
N GLY A 88 20.10 5.77 16.06
CA GLY A 88 20.33 4.86 17.19
C GLY A 88 19.08 4.33 17.88
N ASP A 89 17.90 4.88 17.61
CA ASP A 89 16.63 4.39 18.15
C ASP A 89 16.08 3.23 17.30
N SER A 90 15.44 2.23 17.92
CA SER A 90 14.82 1.11 17.18
C SER A 90 13.62 1.60 16.37
N LEU A 91 13.64 1.31 15.06
CA LEU A 91 12.55 1.65 14.14
C LEU A 91 11.65 0.44 13.85
N GLY A 92 12.24 -0.76 13.78
CA GLY A 92 11.54 -2.01 13.50
C GLY A 92 12.37 -2.96 12.65
N MET A 93 11.70 -3.87 11.93
CA MET A 93 12.37 -4.88 11.10
C MET A 93 11.73 -4.98 9.71
N ILE A 94 12.54 -5.30 8.71
CA ILE A 94 12.11 -5.77 7.40
C ILE A 94 12.63 -7.17 7.11
N GLU A 95 11.85 -7.95 6.36
CA GLU A 95 12.25 -9.24 5.83
C GLU A 95 12.27 -9.15 4.30
N LEU A 96 13.36 -9.59 3.69
CA LEU A 96 13.53 -9.62 2.23
C LEU A 96 14.06 -10.98 1.77
N PRO A 97 13.66 -11.46 0.59
CA PRO A 97 14.29 -12.62 -0.02
C PRO A 97 15.74 -12.28 -0.40
N VAL A 98 16.62 -13.28 -0.26
CA VAL A 98 17.98 -13.21 -0.82
C VAL A 98 17.94 -13.83 -2.21
N CYS A 99 18.21 -13.03 -3.24
CA CYS A 99 18.21 -13.48 -4.64
C CYS A 99 19.65 -13.55 -5.14
N ASP A 100 20.06 -14.71 -5.63
CA ASP A 100 21.41 -14.95 -6.17
C ASP A 100 22.53 -14.48 -5.21
N GLY A 101 22.32 -14.68 -3.90
CA GLY A 101 23.28 -14.31 -2.84
C GLY A 101 23.31 -12.82 -2.49
N LEU A 102 22.37 -12.02 -2.97
CA LEU A 102 22.37 -10.56 -2.83
C LEU A 102 21.02 -10.04 -2.30
N VAL A 103 21.11 -9.02 -1.44
CA VAL A 103 20.03 -8.05 -1.19
C VAL A 103 20.57 -6.68 -1.53
N SER A 104 20.08 -6.09 -2.63
CA SER A 104 20.57 -4.79 -3.08
C SER A 104 20.14 -3.67 -2.14
N ALA A 105 21.01 -2.66 -1.96
CA ALA A 105 20.66 -1.43 -1.25
C ALA A 105 19.42 -0.75 -1.87
N TRP A 106 19.23 -0.92 -3.16
CA TRP A 106 18.13 -0.36 -3.94
C TRP A 106 16.76 -0.97 -3.57
N VAL A 107 16.66 -2.30 -3.47
CA VAL A 107 15.45 -2.97 -2.95
C VAL A 107 15.28 -2.69 -1.46
N LEU A 108 16.37 -2.70 -0.70
CA LEU A 108 16.38 -2.43 0.73
C LEU A 108 15.78 -1.05 1.05
N THR A 109 16.21 -0.02 0.32
CA THR A 109 15.72 1.36 0.48
C THR A 109 14.22 1.45 0.20
N ASP A 110 13.73 0.80 -0.86
CA ASP A 110 12.30 0.78 -1.21
C ASP A 110 11.45 0.06 -0.16
N ALA A 111 11.94 -1.07 0.36
CA ALA A 111 11.27 -1.84 1.40
C ALA A 111 11.14 -1.04 2.71
N ILE A 112 12.21 -0.34 3.12
CA ILE A 112 12.22 0.53 4.29
C ILE A 112 11.21 1.68 4.09
N ALA A 113 11.25 2.37 2.95
CA ALA A 113 10.30 3.43 2.65
C ALA A 113 8.85 2.93 2.67
N THR A 114 8.59 1.78 2.04
CA THR A 114 7.24 1.21 1.95
C THR A 114 6.63 0.97 3.34
N ARG A 115 7.44 0.45 4.27
CA ARG A 115 6.99 0.06 5.61
C ARG A 115 7.04 1.20 6.63
N PHE A 116 8.03 2.07 6.56
CA PHE A 116 8.35 3.04 7.63
C PHE A 116 8.35 4.51 7.17
N TYR A 117 7.85 4.83 5.97
CA TYR A 117 7.89 6.21 5.47
C TYR A 117 7.36 7.24 6.48
N TRP A 118 6.29 6.90 7.21
CA TRP A 118 5.62 7.83 8.09
C TRP A 118 6.44 8.16 9.33
N GLN A 119 6.98 7.14 10.00
CA GLN A 119 7.85 7.30 11.16
C GLN A 119 9.16 8.04 10.81
N ILE A 120 9.73 7.76 9.62
CA ILE A 120 10.92 8.44 9.13
C ILE A 120 10.63 9.92 8.86
N LEU A 121 9.48 10.20 8.23
CA LEU A 121 9.04 11.56 7.95
C LEU A 121 8.75 12.34 9.23
N GLU A 122 8.12 11.70 10.23
CA GLU A 122 7.93 12.26 11.56
C GLU A 122 9.27 12.73 12.12
N ARG A 123 10.25 11.81 12.19
CA ARG A 123 11.57 12.12 12.76
C ARG A 123 12.26 13.26 12.03
N PHE A 124 12.18 13.28 10.69
CA PHE A 124 12.69 14.39 9.89
C PHE A 124 11.98 15.72 10.19
N PHE A 125 10.65 15.74 10.34
CA PHE A 125 9.91 16.95 10.66
C PHE A 125 10.11 17.44 12.09
N GLN A 126 10.42 16.56 13.04
CA GLN A 126 10.86 16.95 14.38
C GLN A 126 12.07 17.89 14.33
N HIS A 127 13.04 17.54 13.49
CA HIS A 127 14.28 18.31 13.33
C HIS A 127 14.10 19.56 12.48
N THR A 128 13.19 19.55 11.49
CA THR A 128 13.13 20.59 10.46
C THR A 128 11.95 21.56 10.56
N LEU A 129 10.77 21.10 10.98
CA LEU A 129 9.52 21.87 10.88
C LEU A 129 8.79 22.06 12.21
N TYR A 130 8.70 21.04 13.06
CA TYR A 130 7.81 21.04 14.22
C TYR A 130 8.25 22.00 15.32
N SER A 131 9.52 22.37 15.34
CA SER A 131 10.04 23.46 16.18
C SER A 131 9.67 24.86 15.68
N LYS A 132 9.11 25.01 14.46
CA LYS A 132 8.82 26.30 13.80
C LYS A 132 7.32 26.57 13.73
N ALA A 133 6.92 27.84 13.77
CA ALA A 133 5.53 28.23 13.53
C ALA A 133 5.10 27.90 12.08
N PRO A 134 3.83 27.51 11.82
CA PRO A 134 2.71 27.40 12.75
C PRO A 134 2.63 26.06 13.50
N TYR A 135 3.61 25.17 13.33
CA TYR A 135 3.61 23.82 13.91
C TYR A 135 4.02 23.80 15.39
N SER A 136 4.70 24.84 15.86
CA SER A 136 5.20 24.96 17.23
C SER A 136 4.16 25.34 18.30
N LYS A 137 2.84 25.27 18.01
CA LYS A 137 1.82 25.64 19.01
C LYS A 137 1.90 24.71 20.23
N GLN A 138 2.29 25.25 21.38
CA GLN A 138 2.15 24.56 22.68
C GLN A 138 0.66 24.32 22.98
N PRO A 139 0.25 23.12 23.40
CA PRO A 139 -1.10 22.91 23.89
C PRO A 139 -1.30 23.62 25.23
N ASN A 140 -2.51 24.15 25.43
CA ASN A 140 -3.00 24.56 26.75
C ASN A 140 -2.65 23.49 27.80
N ALA A 141 -2.22 23.95 28.99
CA ALA A 141 -1.68 23.16 30.10
C ALA A 141 -2.58 22.04 30.67
N GLN A 142 -3.69 21.69 30.01
CA GLN A 142 -4.60 20.63 30.43
C GLN A 142 -4.36 19.29 29.72
N HIS A 143 -3.80 19.26 28.49
CA HIS A 143 -3.46 18.00 27.80
C HIS A 143 -2.05 18.09 27.17
N ARG A 144 -1.08 17.32 27.68
CA ARG A 144 0.24 17.16 27.04
C ARG A 144 0.06 16.46 25.68
N SER A 145 0.03 17.20 24.56
CA SER A 145 0.15 16.56 23.24
C SER A 145 1.62 16.17 23.02
N THR A 146 1.86 14.90 22.67
CA THR A 146 3.19 14.43 22.28
C THR A 146 3.43 14.79 20.82
N VAL A 147 4.70 14.82 20.42
CA VAL A 147 5.10 15.08 19.02
C VAL A 147 4.44 14.11 18.04
N ALA A 148 4.32 12.84 18.41
CA ALA A 148 3.61 11.82 17.62
C ALA A 148 2.13 12.18 17.40
N HIS A 149 1.45 12.74 18.39
CA HIS A 149 0.06 13.20 18.25
C HIS A 149 -0.07 14.33 17.22
N ASN A 150 0.92 15.24 17.16
CA ASN A 150 0.94 16.34 16.20
C ASN A 150 1.23 15.84 14.76
N HIS A 151 2.04 14.79 14.59
CA HIS A 151 2.33 14.20 13.28
C HIS A 151 1.11 13.50 12.67
N GLU A 152 0.35 12.76 13.48
CA GLU A 152 -0.90 12.12 13.01
C GLU A 152 -1.94 13.13 12.53
N GLU A 153 -2.07 14.27 13.21
CA GLU A 153 -3.10 15.25 12.87
C GLU A 153 -2.65 16.22 11.73
N TRP A 154 -1.37 16.62 11.68
CA TRP A 154 -0.89 17.68 10.76
C TRP A 154 0.19 17.21 9.78
N GLY A 155 0.74 16.01 9.94
CA GLY A 155 1.88 15.50 9.17
C GLY A 155 1.65 15.51 7.67
N TRP A 156 0.44 15.15 7.22
CA TRP A 156 0.12 15.13 5.80
C TRP A 156 0.06 16.53 5.20
N THR A 157 -0.50 17.46 5.98
CA THR A 157 -0.52 18.89 5.60
C THR A 157 0.90 19.45 5.55
N ALA A 158 1.74 19.14 6.53
CA ALA A 158 3.15 19.53 6.55
C ALA A 158 3.90 18.96 5.35
N PHE A 159 3.70 17.68 5.03
CA PHE A 159 4.26 17.01 3.86
C PHE A 159 3.91 17.71 2.55
N LEU A 160 2.63 17.96 2.28
CA LEU A 160 2.21 18.62 1.04
C LEU A 160 2.73 20.05 0.94
N ARG A 161 2.78 20.79 2.06
CA ARG A 161 3.32 22.15 2.11
C ARG A 161 4.82 22.17 1.80
N GLU A 162 5.58 21.26 2.39
CA GLU A 162 7.00 21.08 2.09
C GLU A 162 7.20 20.69 0.64
N LEU A 163 6.58 19.58 0.22
CA LEU A 163 6.74 19.01 -1.10
C LEU A 163 6.48 20.05 -2.18
N TRP A 164 5.37 20.79 -2.09
CA TRP A 164 4.94 21.75 -3.11
C TRP A 164 5.46 23.18 -2.90
N GLY A 165 6.10 23.48 -1.77
CA GLY A 165 6.64 24.81 -1.47
C GLY A 165 5.57 25.86 -1.14
N TYR A 166 4.46 25.48 -0.51
CA TYR A 166 3.36 26.39 -0.15
C TYR A 166 3.02 26.35 1.34
N PRO A 167 3.86 26.91 2.24
CA PRO A 167 3.73 26.77 3.69
C PRO A 167 2.42 27.31 4.27
N GLN A 168 1.74 28.22 3.56
CA GLN A 168 0.51 28.87 4.02
C GLN A 168 -0.77 28.23 3.47
N TRP A 169 -0.67 27.23 2.58
CA TRP A 169 -1.86 26.61 1.98
C TRP A 169 -2.59 25.70 2.95
N LEU A 170 -3.92 25.63 2.83
CA LEU A 170 -4.70 24.60 3.52
C LEU A 170 -4.57 23.27 2.78
N VAL A 171 -4.72 22.15 3.47
CA VAL A 171 -4.63 20.81 2.84
C VAL A 171 -5.56 20.67 1.64
N ALA A 172 -6.78 21.19 1.73
CA ALA A 172 -7.77 21.13 0.65
C ALA A 172 -7.34 21.87 -0.63
N ASP A 173 -6.41 22.81 -0.52
CA ASP A 173 -5.95 23.60 -1.66
C ASP A 173 -5.08 22.79 -2.62
N PHE A 174 -4.44 21.73 -2.15
CA PHE A 174 -3.68 20.79 -2.99
C PHE A 174 -4.57 19.87 -3.83
N TYR A 175 -5.88 19.86 -3.57
CA TYR A 175 -6.87 19.01 -4.25
C TYR A 175 -7.92 19.82 -5.05
N LYS A 176 -7.87 21.15 -5.02
CA LYS A 176 -8.83 22.02 -5.70
C LYS A 176 -8.24 22.63 -6.97
N THR A 177 -8.80 22.29 -8.13
CA THR A 177 -8.32 22.77 -9.44
C THR A 177 -8.47 24.28 -9.68
N ARG A 178 -9.39 24.94 -8.97
CA ARG A 178 -9.74 26.37 -9.18
C ARG A 178 -8.81 27.37 -8.46
N LYS A 179 -7.86 26.90 -7.63
CA LYS A 179 -6.94 27.80 -6.93
C LYS A 179 -5.89 28.33 -7.90
N ARG A 180 -5.73 29.66 -7.98
CA ARG A 180 -4.65 30.25 -8.79
C ARG A 180 -3.32 30.07 -8.06
N ASP A 181 -2.37 29.46 -8.74
CA ASP A 181 -0.97 29.51 -8.38
C ASP A 181 -0.27 30.71 -9.05
N GLY A 182 0.98 30.97 -8.64
CA GLY A 182 1.76 32.12 -9.11
C GLY A 182 2.20 32.01 -10.58
N LYS A 183 3.29 32.70 -10.94
CA LYS A 183 3.88 32.57 -12.27
C LYS A 183 4.37 31.13 -12.49
N SER A 184 3.94 30.51 -13.59
CA SER A 184 4.28 29.14 -13.96
C SER A 184 4.92 29.13 -15.35
N PRO A 185 5.98 28.33 -15.58
CA PRO A 185 6.58 28.21 -16.91
C PRO A 185 5.60 27.58 -17.89
N GLN A 186 5.73 27.86 -19.18
CA GLN A 186 4.95 27.17 -20.22
C GLN A 186 5.77 26.00 -20.79
N LYS A 187 5.11 24.87 -21.00
CA LYS A 187 5.67 23.72 -21.72
C LYS A 187 4.65 23.16 -22.72
N GLN A 188 5.15 22.58 -23.79
CA GLN A 188 4.35 21.80 -24.73
C GLN A 188 4.54 20.32 -24.42
N ALA A 189 3.44 19.56 -24.41
CA ALA A 189 3.53 18.10 -24.30
C ALA A 189 4.04 17.50 -25.61
N ASP A 190 4.89 16.48 -25.51
CA ASP A 190 5.37 15.72 -26.67
C ASP A 190 4.44 14.55 -26.92
N ASN A 191 3.67 14.58 -28.02
CA ASN A 191 2.70 13.53 -28.36
C ASN A 191 1.74 13.14 -27.22
N GLY A 192 1.34 14.13 -26.40
CA GLY A 192 0.47 13.90 -25.24
C GLY A 192 1.18 13.38 -23.99
N TRP A 193 2.51 13.37 -23.97
CA TRP A 193 3.36 12.95 -22.85
C TRP A 193 4.11 14.12 -22.23
N ILE A 194 4.33 14.03 -20.92
CA ILE A 194 5.21 14.93 -20.20
C ILE A 194 5.78 14.30 -18.93
N THR A 195 7.06 14.56 -18.67
CA THR A 195 7.71 14.22 -17.40
C THR A 195 7.72 15.44 -16.48
N ILE A 196 7.30 15.26 -15.22
CA ILE A 196 7.16 16.34 -14.24
C ILE A 196 7.88 15.98 -12.94
N GLU A 197 8.95 16.69 -12.62
CA GLU A 197 9.60 16.60 -11.32
C GLU A 197 8.82 17.40 -10.27
N VAL A 198 8.38 16.71 -9.21
CA VAL A 198 7.53 17.30 -8.16
C VAL A 198 8.22 18.42 -7.38
N SER A 199 9.55 18.36 -7.25
CA SER A 199 10.35 19.40 -6.58
C SER A 199 10.64 20.63 -7.46
N ALA A 200 10.34 20.59 -8.76
CA ALA A 200 10.49 21.71 -9.69
C ALA A 200 9.24 22.62 -9.74
N PRO A 201 9.35 23.85 -10.26
CA PRO A 201 8.17 24.67 -10.57
C PRO A 201 7.27 23.98 -11.59
N LEU A 202 5.99 23.81 -11.25
CA LEU A 202 5.04 23.15 -12.15
C LEU A 202 4.70 24.02 -13.36
N PRO A 203 4.81 23.49 -14.58
CA PRO A 203 4.48 24.22 -15.80
C PRO A 203 2.96 24.27 -16.08
N GLN A 204 2.56 25.22 -16.93
CA GLN A 204 1.30 25.17 -17.67
C GLN A 204 1.55 24.46 -19.00
N ILE A 205 0.65 23.56 -19.39
CA ILE A 205 0.85 22.66 -20.53
C ILE A 205 -0.11 23.00 -21.65
N THR A 206 0.45 23.18 -22.84
CA THR A 206 -0.31 23.13 -24.09
C THR A 206 -0.19 21.72 -24.68
N VAL A 207 -1.33 21.12 -25.00
CA VAL A 207 -1.41 19.72 -25.46
C VAL A 207 -2.53 19.58 -26.48
N GLN A 208 -2.23 18.98 -27.64
CA GLN A 208 -3.19 18.85 -28.74
C GLN A 208 -4.02 17.56 -28.66
N SER A 209 -3.56 16.56 -27.91
CA SER A 209 -4.29 15.32 -27.68
C SER A 209 -5.44 15.53 -26.69
N SER A 210 -6.45 14.65 -26.76
CA SER A 210 -7.59 14.64 -25.84
C SER A 210 -7.23 14.22 -24.41
N ARG A 211 -6.02 13.68 -24.22
CA ARG A 211 -5.46 13.25 -22.94
C ARG A 211 -4.01 13.70 -22.79
N LEU A 212 -3.61 13.96 -21.56
CA LEU A 212 -2.22 14.18 -21.17
C LEU A 212 -1.79 13.05 -20.25
N HIS A 213 -0.72 12.35 -20.61
CA HIS A 213 -0.04 11.36 -19.79
C HIS A 213 1.16 12.02 -19.11
N ILE A 214 1.17 11.95 -17.79
CA ILE A 214 2.13 12.58 -16.92
C ILE A 214 2.96 11.47 -16.28
N ILE A 215 4.28 11.56 -16.42
CA ILE A 215 5.25 10.76 -15.68
C ILE A 215 5.75 11.63 -14.53
N PRO A 216 5.16 11.56 -13.32
CA PRO A 216 5.71 12.22 -12.16
C PRO A 216 7.06 11.59 -11.79
N THR A 217 8.04 12.45 -11.52
CA THR A 217 9.32 12.04 -10.92
C THR A 217 9.48 12.65 -9.54
N VAL A 218 10.15 11.88 -8.66
CA VAL A 218 10.52 12.29 -7.31
C VAL A 218 12.02 12.14 -7.20
N GLY A 219 12.75 13.24 -7.02
CA GLY A 219 14.21 13.20 -7.02
C GLY A 219 14.79 12.69 -8.35
N GLY A 220 14.10 12.94 -9.46
CA GLY A 220 14.45 12.44 -10.79
C GLY A 220 13.93 11.04 -11.12
N ILE A 221 13.50 10.24 -10.14
CA ILE A 221 13.04 8.86 -10.38
C ILE A 221 11.54 8.84 -10.69
N ALA A 222 11.15 8.20 -11.80
CA ALA A 222 9.75 8.02 -12.18
C ALA A 222 9.02 7.13 -11.17
N ILE A 223 7.80 7.51 -10.78
CA ILE A 223 6.99 6.73 -9.83
C ILE A 223 5.80 6.02 -10.49
N GLY A 224 5.52 6.32 -11.76
CA GLY A 224 4.45 5.70 -12.55
C GLY A 224 3.89 6.65 -13.62
N VAL A 225 2.67 6.40 -14.08
CA VAL A 225 1.99 7.24 -15.09
C VAL A 225 0.59 7.63 -14.63
N ILE A 226 0.27 8.92 -14.74
CA ILE A 226 -1.06 9.49 -14.48
C ILE A 226 -1.62 9.99 -15.80
N SER A 227 -2.92 9.77 -16.06
CA SER A 227 -3.55 10.29 -17.27
C SER A 227 -4.77 11.15 -16.94
N ILE A 228 -4.77 12.37 -17.48
CA ILE A 228 -5.85 13.33 -17.27
C ILE A 228 -6.48 13.76 -18.61
N PRO A 229 -7.79 14.04 -18.63
CA PRO A 229 -8.44 14.54 -19.84
C PRO A 229 -8.02 15.99 -20.09
N VAL A 230 -7.84 16.33 -21.36
CA VAL A 230 -7.49 17.68 -21.80
C VAL A 230 -8.75 18.43 -22.20
N LYS A 231 -8.90 19.65 -21.69
CA LYS A 231 -9.96 20.59 -22.11
C LYS A 231 -9.31 21.83 -22.70
N ASN A 232 -9.80 22.28 -23.86
CA ASN A 232 -9.29 23.48 -24.55
C ASN A 232 -7.78 23.48 -24.81
N ASN A 233 -7.21 22.29 -25.10
CA ASN A 233 -5.78 22.10 -25.37
C ASN A 233 -4.83 22.63 -24.29
N TYR A 234 -5.31 22.75 -23.05
CA TYR A 234 -4.59 23.41 -21.97
C TYR A 234 -4.78 22.69 -20.63
N ILE A 235 -3.69 22.57 -19.87
CA ILE A 235 -3.69 22.10 -18.48
C ILE A 235 -2.92 23.12 -17.62
N SER A 236 -3.56 23.62 -16.57
CA SER A 236 -2.89 24.54 -15.64
C SER A 236 -1.91 23.80 -14.72
N SER A 237 -0.92 24.52 -14.20
CA SER A 237 0.00 24.00 -13.17
C SER A 237 -0.73 23.53 -11.91
N GLN A 238 -1.83 24.19 -11.53
CA GLN A 238 -2.69 23.71 -10.45
C GLN A 238 -3.40 22.39 -10.80
N ALA A 239 -3.88 22.22 -12.04
CA ALA A 239 -4.50 20.95 -12.45
C ALA A 239 -3.48 19.80 -12.43
N LEU A 240 -2.23 20.04 -12.85
CA LEU A 240 -1.14 19.08 -12.68
C LEU A 240 -0.89 18.73 -11.22
N ARG A 241 -0.80 19.74 -10.33
CA ARG A 241 -0.60 19.54 -8.89
C ARG A 241 -1.68 18.66 -8.28
N VAL A 242 -2.94 18.95 -8.60
CA VAL A 242 -4.09 18.19 -8.11
C VAL A 242 -4.03 16.76 -8.63
N ALA A 243 -3.75 16.55 -9.92
CA ALA A 243 -3.63 15.21 -10.50
C ALA A 243 -2.51 14.39 -9.82
N ILE A 244 -1.31 14.96 -9.71
CA ILE A 244 -0.15 14.28 -9.09
C ILE A 244 -0.41 14.01 -7.60
N THR A 245 -0.99 14.96 -6.87
CA THR A 245 -1.28 14.78 -5.44
C THR A 245 -2.38 13.74 -5.19
N THR A 246 -3.42 13.74 -6.04
CA THR A 246 -4.57 12.85 -5.88
C THR A 246 -4.20 11.42 -6.25
N ASP A 247 -3.58 11.22 -7.42
CA ASP A 247 -3.25 9.88 -7.91
C ASP A 247 -1.95 9.35 -7.28
N GLY A 248 -1.00 10.22 -6.96
CA GLY A 248 0.24 9.86 -6.27
C GLY A 248 0.03 9.47 -4.80
N ASN A 249 -0.90 10.13 -4.09
CA ASN A 249 -1.30 9.79 -2.72
C ASN A 249 -0.11 9.40 -1.81
N VAL A 250 -0.23 8.34 -1.00
CA VAL A 250 0.84 7.84 -0.12
C VAL A 250 2.08 7.37 -0.89
N GLU A 251 1.93 6.94 -2.14
CA GLU A 251 3.09 6.54 -2.95
C GLU A 251 4.03 7.73 -3.20
N LEU A 252 3.46 8.92 -3.41
CA LEU A 252 4.22 10.15 -3.53
C LEU A 252 5.04 10.41 -2.25
N CYS A 253 4.48 10.16 -1.08
CA CYS A 253 5.17 10.31 0.20
C CYS A 253 6.27 9.25 0.40
N ARG A 254 5.97 7.97 0.09
CA ARG A 254 6.95 6.88 0.14
C ARG A 254 8.15 7.16 -0.75
N ALA A 255 7.90 7.57 -1.99
CA ALA A 255 8.95 7.96 -2.93
C ALA A 255 9.75 9.17 -2.40
N CYS A 256 9.11 10.18 -1.80
CA CYS A 256 9.84 11.32 -1.23
C CYS A 256 10.79 10.87 -0.11
N VAL A 257 10.34 9.98 0.79
CA VAL A 257 11.18 9.44 1.85
C VAL A 257 12.33 8.60 1.29
N ARG A 258 12.02 7.74 0.31
CA ARG A 258 12.98 6.86 -0.37
C ARG A 258 14.13 7.66 -1.00
N GLU A 259 13.80 8.71 -1.74
CA GLU A 259 14.80 9.45 -2.53
C GLU A 259 15.49 10.58 -1.77
N ALA A 260 14.88 11.11 -0.69
CA ALA A 260 15.42 12.29 0.03
C ALA A 260 15.93 12.02 1.45
N LEU A 261 15.44 10.98 2.14
CA LEU A 261 15.66 10.81 3.58
C LEU A 261 16.45 9.55 3.93
N ILE A 262 16.11 8.40 3.35
CA ILE A 262 16.86 7.15 3.61
C ILE A 262 18.27 7.27 3.05
N GLY A 263 19.25 6.79 3.80
CA GLY A 263 20.66 6.86 3.46
C GLY A 263 21.34 8.18 3.85
N ARG A 264 20.62 9.10 4.52
CA ARG A 264 21.08 10.46 4.80
C ARG A 264 20.71 10.91 6.22
N SER A 265 21.46 11.86 6.76
CA SER A 265 21.16 12.47 8.05
C SER A 265 19.80 13.18 8.03
N LEU A 266 18.96 12.89 9.03
CA LEU A 266 17.68 13.59 9.25
C LEU A 266 17.85 14.90 10.02
N MET A 267 19.00 15.10 10.67
CA MET A 267 19.34 16.32 11.41
C MET A 267 19.72 17.51 10.50
N ASP A 268 20.06 17.25 9.24
CA ASP A 268 20.39 18.33 8.29
C ASP A 268 19.13 19.20 8.03
N PRO A 269 19.21 20.52 8.25
CA PRO A 269 18.06 21.44 8.18
C PRO A 269 17.52 21.67 6.77
N THR A 270 18.16 21.13 5.72
CA THR A 270 17.73 21.24 4.33
C THR A 270 16.32 20.66 4.16
N SER A 271 15.41 21.47 3.60
CA SER A 271 14.00 21.11 3.41
C SER A 271 13.82 19.89 2.51
N LEU A 272 12.69 19.20 2.67
CA LEU A 272 12.40 17.99 1.87
C LEU A 272 12.44 18.30 0.37
N ARG A 273 11.82 19.41 -0.04
CA ARG A 273 11.79 19.84 -1.45
C ARG A 273 13.17 20.18 -1.98
N ALA A 274 14.04 20.80 -1.18
CA ALA A 274 15.41 21.11 -1.61
C ALA A 274 16.26 19.83 -1.75
N ARG A 275 16.11 18.87 -0.83
CA ARG A 275 16.77 17.55 -0.94
C ARG A 275 16.36 16.82 -2.23
N LEU A 276 15.06 16.83 -2.55
CA LEU A 276 14.53 16.25 -3.78
C LEU A 276 15.05 16.99 -5.03
N ALA A 277 15.06 18.33 -5.02
CA ALA A 277 15.56 19.12 -6.14
C ALA A 277 17.06 18.89 -6.38
N LEU A 278 17.83 18.64 -5.32
CA LEU A 278 19.23 18.25 -5.44
C LEU A 278 19.38 16.83 -6.02
N ALA A 279 18.58 15.88 -5.55
CA ALA A 279 18.57 14.52 -6.10
C ALA A 279 18.20 14.49 -7.59
N ALA A 280 17.23 15.32 -8.01
CA ALA A 280 16.79 15.41 -9.40
C ALA A 280 17.81 16.05 -10.37
N GLN A 281 18.84 16.72 -9.86
CA GLN A 281 19.94 17.25 -10.70
C GLN A 281 20.86 16.13 -11.18
N THR A 282 20.92 15.01 -10.46
CA THR A 282 21.54 13.80 -10.96
C THR A 282 20.60 13.21 -12.03
N PRO A 283 21.05 13.03 -13.28
CA PRO A 283 20.17 12.58 -14.35
C PRO A 283 19.53 11.23 -14.00
N ALA A 284 18.21 11.10 -14.18
CA ALA A 284 17.52 9.82 -14.08
C ALA A 284 18.06 8.78 -15.09
N SER A 285 18.57 9.26 -16.23
CA SER A 285 19.30 8.45 -17.20
C SER A 285 20.60 7.88 -16.64
N ALA A 286 21.20 8.50 -15.62
CA ALA A 286 22.30 7.89 -14.85
C ALA A 286 21.79 6.83 -13.86
N PHE A 287 20.50 6.74 -13.54
CA PHE A 287 20.00 5.66 -12.69
C PHE A 287 19.65 4.38 -13.46
N ILE A 288 19.15 4.48 -14.70
CA ILE A 288 18.81 3.30 -15.54
C ILE A 288 19.94 2.92 -16.49
N ASN A 289 20.71 3.88 -17.07
CA ASN A 289 21.90 3.55 -17.87
C ASN A 289 23.17 3.35 -17.03
N ASP A 290 23.22 3.95 -15.84
CA ASP A 290 24.35 3.93 -14.89
C ASP A 290 23.92 3.39 -13.51
N MET A 291 22.85 2.59 -13.49
CA MET A 291 22.89 1.48 -12.55
C MET A 291 24.22 0.80 -12.89
N THR A 292 25.17 0.83 -11.96
CA THR A 292 26.32 -0.09 -11.93
C THR A 292 25.81 -1.52 -11.71
N LEU A 293 24.71 -1.87 -12.38
CA LEU A 293 24.29 -3.21 -12.61
C LEU A 293 25.29 -3.81 -13.57
N PRO A 294 25.76 -5.03 -13.28
CA PRO A 294 26.50 -5.81 -14.24
C PRO A 294 25.77 -5.83 -15.58
N GLN A 295 26.52 -5.84 -16.69
CA GLN A 295 25.94 -6.01 -18.04
C GLN A 295 25.08 -7.29 -18.14
N THR A 296 25.31 -8.23 -17.23
CA THR A 296 24.58 -9.48 -17.03
C THR A 296 23.27 -9.33 -16.24
N THR A 297 22.64 -8.15 -16.24
CA THR A 297 21.36 -7.94 -15.53
C THR A 297 20.19 -7.81 -16.51
N LEU A 298 19.14 -8.61 -16.28
CA LEU A 298 17.83 -8.41 -16.91
C LEU A 298 16.99 -7.45 -16.07
N THR A 299 16.52 -6.37 -16.68
CA THR A 299 15.63 -5.38 -16.05
C THR A 299 14.23 -5.49 -16.63
N LEU A 300 13.25 -5.72 -15.76
CA LEU A 300 11.82 -5.71 -16.08
C LEU A 300 11.21 -4.38 -15.62
N GLY A 301 10.35 -3.79 -16.45
CA GLY A 301 9.65 -2.56 -16.18
C GLY A 301 8.20 -2.77 -15.75
N GLN A 302 7.59 -1.73 -15.19
CA GLN A 302 6.23 -1.83 -14.69
C GLN A 302 5.19 -2.00 -15.82
N ARG A 303 4.25 -2.93 -15.59
CA ARG A 303 2.97 -2.97 -16.32
C ARG A 303 2.05 -1.85 -15.83
N PHE A 304 1.32 -1.25 -16.76
CA PHE A 304 0.45 -0.13 -16.44
C PHE A 304 -0.54 -0.49 -15.32
N ALA A 305 -0.36 0.15 -14.16
CA ALA A 305 -1.13 -0.11 -12.95
C ALA A 305 -1.28 1.19 -12.14
N PRO A 306 -2.31 1.28 -11.29
CA PRO A 306 -2.47 2.42 -10.39
C PRO A 306 -1.21 2.63 -9.53
N LEU A 307 -0.85 3.89 -9.33
CA LEU A 307 0.20 4.29 -8.40
C LEU A 307 -0.05 3.71 -7.00
N GLY A 308 0.99 3.14 -6.39
CA GLY A 308 0.94 2.63 -5.02
C GLY A 308 0.55 1.15 -4.89
N ALA A 309 0.25 0.46 -5.98
CA ALA A 309 0.06 -0.98 -6.01
C ALA A 309 1.39 -1.74 -5.74
N SER A 310 1.34 -3.06 -5.59
CA SER A 310 2.54 -3.90 -5.49
C SER A 310 3.48 -3.76 -6.69
N THR A 311 2.94 -3.40 -7.86
CA THR A 311 3.70 -3.12 -9.08
C THR A 311 4.54 -1.84 -9.01
N SER A 312 4.38 -0.99 -7.99
CA SER A 312 5.22 0.19 -7.75
C SER A 312 6.44 -0.12 -6.88
N ARG A 313 6.65 -1.39 -6.49
CA ARG A 313 7.76 -1.81 -5.62
C ARG A 313 8.95 -2.29 -6.43
N ARG A 314 10.14 -2.03 -5.92
CA ARG A 314 11.40 -2.54 -6.48
C ARG A 314 11.62 -3.96 -5.99
N ALA A 315 12.04 -4.85 -6.88
CA ALA A 315 12.29 -6.25 -6.51
C ALA A 315 13.50 -6.83 -7.23
N MET A 316 14.07 -7.88 -6.63
CA MET A 316 15.01 -8.79 -7.28
C MET A 316 14.32 -10.14 -7.45
N LEU A 317 14.66 -10.84 -8.53
CA LEU A 317 14.13 -12.15 -8.88
C LEU A 317 15.30 -13.12 -9.11
N PRO A 318 15.13 -14.43 -8.86
CA PRO A 318 16.20 -15.40 -9.09
C PRO A 318 16.61 -15.45 -10.57
N SER A 319 17.91 -15.47 -10.84
CA SER A 319 18.47 -15.63 -12.19
C SER A 319 17.95 -16.87 -12.93
N SER A 320 17.56 -17.93 -12.22
CA SER A 320 16.95 -19.13 -12.79
C SER A 320 15.59 -18.89 -13.47
N THR A 321 14.97 -17.72 -13.28
CA THR A 321 13.65 -17.39 -13.86
C THR A 321 13.73 -16.63 -15.18
N VAL A 322 14.94 -16.34 -15.71
CA VAL A 322 15.16 -15.49 -16.88
C VAL A 322 14.37 -15.92 -18.11
N GLU A 323 14.42 -17.21 -18.49
CA GLU A 323 13.73 -17.69 -19.70
C GLU A 323 12.22 -17.50 -19.59
N THR A 324 11.62 -17.93 -18.47
CA THR A 324 10.19 -17.76 -18.19
C THR A 324 9.78 -16.29 -18.17
N LEU A 325 10.60 -15.42 -17.59
CA LEU A 325 10.30 -13.98 -17.51
C LEU A 325 10.38 -13.29 -18.87
N LEU A 326 11.33 -13.68 -19.74
CA LEU A 326 11.41 -13.16 -21.11
C LEU A 326 10.23 -13.61 -21.97
N GLU A 327 9.81 -14.86 -21.85
CA GLU A 327 8.60 -15.37 -22.50
C GLU A 327 7.36 -14.61 -22.04
N LEU A 328 7.18 -14.47 -20.72
CA LEU A 328 6.07 -13.71 -20.14
C LEU A 328 6.11 -12.24 -20.56
N ALA A 329 7.28 -11.61 -20.55
CA ALA A 329 7.43 -10.22 -20.98
C ALA A 329 7.09 -10.04 -22.46
N THR A 330 7.39 -11.03 -23.30
CA THR A 330 7.01 -11.00 -24.72
C THR A 330 5.50 -11.14 -24.89
N ILE A 331 4.88 -12.13 -24.24
CA ILE A 331 3.44 -12.41 -24.32
C ILE A 331 2.61 -11.24 -23.78
N THR A 332 3.03 -10.70 -22.65
CA THR A 332 2.28 -9.66 -21.94
C THR A 332 2.65 -8.26 -22.40
N HIS A 333 3.61 -8.16 -23.32
CA HIS A 333 4.28 -6.94 -23.68
C HIS A 333 4.65 -6.19 -22.39
N GLU A 334 5.62 -6.66 -21.63
CA GLU A 334 6.23 -5.99 -20.47
C GLU A 334 7.59 -5.41 -20.89
N PRO A 335 8.02 -4.22 -20.42
CA PRO A 335 9.32 -3.70 -20.82
C PRO A 335 10.40 -4.61 -20.26
N ALA A 336 11.25 -5.17 -21.11
CA ALA A 336 12.37 -5.99 -20.71
C ALA A 336 13.63 -5.49 -21.42
N ILE A 337 14.65 -5.13 -20.65
CA ILE A 337 15.94 -4.65 -21.17
C ILE A 337 17.04 -5.54 -20.60
N SER A 338 17.84 -6.12 -21.49
CA SER A 338 19.09 -6.79 -21.16
C SER A 338 20.16 -6.37 -22.15
N LYS A 339 21.40 -6.21 -21.67
CA LYS A 339 22.59 -5.99 -22.52
C LYS A 339 23.36 -7.29 -22.79
N ALA A 340 22.98 -8.39 -22.14
CA ALA A 340 23.59 -9.70 -22.28
C ALA A 340 22.58 -10.73 -22.81
N ASP A 341 23.09 -11.79 -23.42
CA ASP A 341 22.29 -12.96 -23.79
C ASP A 341 21.69 -13.60 -22.53
N SER A 342 20.52 -14.25 -22.66
CA SER A 342 19.80 -14.85 -21.52
C SER A 342 20.66 -15.82 -20.71
N SER A 343 21.53 -16.59 -21.37
CA SER A 343 22.46 -17.55 -20.74
C SER A 343 23.57 -16.89 -19.92
N GLN A 344 23.80 -15.59 -20.10
CA GLN A 344 24.82 -14.81 -19.41
C GLN A 344 24.22 -13.96 -18.29
N VAL A 345 22.90 -13.92 -18.13
CA VAL A 345 22.24 -13.13 -17.09
C VAL A 345 22.49 -13.77 -15.73
N THR A 346 23.06 -12.99 -14.81
CA THR A 346 23.35 -13.41 -13.44
C THR A 346 22.43 -12.77 -12.41
N GLN A 347 21.63 -11.79 -12.81
CA GLN A 347 20.72 -11.04 -11.93
C GLN A 347 19.47 -10.61 -12.69
N VAL A 348 18.33 -10.64 -11.99
CA VAL A 348 17.07 -10.11 -12.50
C VAL A 348 16.50 -9.09 -11.54
N VAL A 349 16.11 -7.93 -12.06
CA VAL A 349 15.51 -6.85 -11.28
C VAL A 349 14.19 -6.41 -11.90
N TYR A 350 13.24 -6.04 -11.05
CA TYR A 350 12.01 -5.36 -11.45
C TYR A 350 12.07 -3.90 -11.01
N ALA A 351 12.17 -3.00 -11.99
CA ALA A 351 12.35 -1.57 -11.85
C ALA A 351 11.09 -0.82 -12.37
N PRO A 352 10.16 -0.44 -11.48
CA PRO A 352 8.93 0.23 -11.90
C PRO A 352 9.15 1.59 -12.55
N GLU A 353 10.30 2.23 -12.33
CA GLU A 353 10.71 3.46 -13.01
C GLU A 353 10.99 3.28 -14.52
N LEU A 354 11.13 2.04 -15.01
CA LEU A 354 11.28 1.76 -16.43
C LEU A 354 9.93 1.82 -17.16
N ILE A 355 9.63 2.98 -17.74
CA ILE A 355 8.37 3.27 -18.45
C ILE A 355 8.62 3.32 -19.96
N ASP A 356 8.03 2.38 -20.70
CA ASP A 356 8.08 2.35 -22.17
C ASP A 356 6.99 3.24 -22.79
N GLN A 357 7.37 4.45 -23.22
CA GLN A 357 6.48 5.42 -23.86
C GLN A 357 6.02 4.98 -25.26
N SER A 358 6.79 4.12 -25.95
CA SER A 358 6.51 3.74 -27.34
C SER A 358 5.20 2.98 -27.50
N ARG A 359 4.75 2.31 -26.43
CA ARG A 359 3.52 1.52 -26.36
C ARG A 359 2.24 2.34 -26.36
N PHE A 360 2.33 3.64 -26.11
CA PHE A 360 1.16 4.53 -26.12
C PHE A 360 0.86 5.12 -27.49
N LYS A 361 1.59 4.70 -28.53
CA LYS A 361 1.25 4.95 -29.94
C LYS A 361 0.10 4.07 -30.45
N LEU A 362 -0.47 3.20 -29.60
CA LEU A 362 -1.65 2.39 -29.93
C LEU A 362 -2.86 3.28 -30.24
N THR A 363 -3.70 2.81 -31.15
CA THR A 363 -4.83 3.57 -31.71
C THR A 363 -5.85 3.98 -30.62
N PRO A 364 -6.70 5.02 -30.83
CA PRO A 364 -7.66 5.52 -29.83
C PRO A 364 -8.67 4.49 -29.27
N SER A 365 -8.78 3.31 -29.88
CA SER A 365 -9.57 2.16 -29.44
C SER A 365 -8.87 1.26 -28.42
N GLU A 366 -7.56 1.37 -28.26
CA GLU A 366 -6.71 0.51 -27.42
C GLU A 366 -6.11 1.28 -26.23
N ASP A 367 -6.63 2.47 -25.90
CA ASP A 367 -6.15 3.28 -24.78
C ASP A 367 -6.41 2.55 -23.44
N PRO A 368 -5.37 2.02 -22.75
CA PRO A 368 -5.54 1.31 -21.48
C PRO A 368 -6.05 2.25 -20.36
N PHE A 369 -5.93 3.58 -20.55
CA PHE A 369 -6.47 4.57 -19.63
C PHE A 369 -7.95 4.86 -19.84
N LYS A 370 -8.52 4.60 -21.04
CA LYS A 370 -9.98 4.63 -21.23
C LYS A 370 -10.65 3.57 -20.38
N GLN A 371 -10.07 2.38 -20.31
CA GLN A 371 -10.57 1.32 -19.42
C GLN A 371 -10.47 1.79 -17.96
N GLN A 372 -9.33 2.29 -17.48
CA GLN A 372 -9.21 2.78 -16.09
C GLN A 372 -10.08 3.99 -15.73
N GLN A 373 -10.40 4.89 -16.68
CA GLN A 373 -11.20 6.09 -16.39
C GLN A 373 -12.70 5.87 -16.51
N VAL A 374 -13.17 5.07 -17.49
CA VAL A 374 -14.57 4.59 -17.55
C VAL A 374 -14.89 3.78 -16.30
N ILE A 375 -13.91 3.01 -15.84
CA ILE A 375 -13.89 2.40 -14.51
C ILE A 375 -14.05 3.54 -13.48
N ARG A 376 -13.09 4.42 -13.21
CA ARG A 376 -13.19 5.40 -12.09
C ARG A 376 -14.41 6.34 -12.05
N THR A 377 -15.01 6.74 -13.18
CA THR A 377 -16.17 7.68 -13.15
C THR A 377 -17.54 6.99 -13.12
N ASN A 378 -17.66 5.70 -13.43
CA ASN A 378 -18.91 4.93 -13.36
C ASN A 378 -18.86 3.74 -12.37
N LEU A 379 -17.77 3.58 -11.62
CA LEU A 379 -17.43 2.36 -10.86
C LEU A 379 -18.23 2.08 -9.58
N ASN A 380 -19.04 3.02 -9.09
CA ASN A 380 -19.60 2.91 -7.73
C ASN A 380 -21.13 2.99 -7.73
N ASP A 381 -21.76 2.87 -8.89
CA ASP A 381 -23.22 2.83 -8.99
C ASP A 381 -23.74 1.39 -9.10
N ARG A 382 -25.04 1.23 -8.92
CA ARG A 382 -25.72 -0.06 -8.98
C ARG A 382 -25.42 -0.83 -10.26
N THR A 383 -25.45 -0.16 -11.40
CA THR A 383 -25.32 -0.81 -12.73
C THR A 383 -23.96 -1.48 -12.86
N TYR A 384 -22.90 -0.84 -12.37
CA TYR A 384 -21.57 -1.44 -12.35
C TYR A 384 -21.54 -2.73 -11.53
N PHE A 385 -22.05 -2.72 -10.29
CA PHE A 385 -22.01 -3.90 -9.43
C PHE A 385 -22.87 -5.04 -9.98
N GLU A 386 -24.07 -4.74 -10.51
CA GLU A 386 -24.90 -5.74 -11.17
C GLU A 386 -24.14 -6.42 -12.33
N GLN A 387 -23.43 -5.64 -13.17
CA GLN A 387 -22.61 -6.19 -14.25
C GLN A 387 -21.41 -7.00 -13.74
N LEU A 388 -20.75 -6.54 -12.68
CA LEU A 388 -19.61 -7.23 -12.07
C LEU A 388 -20.03 -8.62 -11.57
N PHE A 389 -21.08 -8.68 -10.76
CA PHE A 389 -21.58 -9.94 -10.21
C PHE A 389 -22.21 -10.86 -11.28
N ALA A 390 -22.79 -10.31 -12.35
CA ALA A 390 -23.29 -11.10 -13.47
C ALA A 390 -22.17 -11.78 -14.29
N SER A 391 -21.04 -11.07 -14.47
CA SER A 391 -20.01 -11.46 -15.44
C SER A 391 -18.81 -12.19 -14.83
N GLN A 392 -18.59 -12.05 -13.52
CA GLN A 392 -17.42 -12.61 -12.84
C GLN A 392 -17.84 -13.41 -11.61
N PRO A 393 -17.78 -14.76 -11.66
CA PRO A 393 -17.92 -15.58 -10.47
C PRO A 393 -16.80 -15.26 -9.48
N ASN A 394 -17.13 -14.94 -8.23
CA ASN A 394 -16.17 -14.65 -7.16
C ASN A 394 -15.16 -13.53 -7.53
N PRO A 395 -15.62 -12.27 -7.74
CA PRO A 395 -14.79 -11.21 -8.33
C PRO A 395 -13.58 -10.82 -7.46
N TRP A 396 -13.63 -11.11 -6.17
CA TRP A 396 -12.60 -10.74 -5.20
C TRP A 396 -11.88 -11.93 -4.56
N LYS A 397 -12.10 -13.17 -5.04
CA LYS A 397 -11.46 -14.38 -4.48
C LYS A 397 -11.67 -14.53 -2.97
N TYR A 398 -12.92 -14.47 -2.53
CA TYR A 398 -13.33 -14.53 -1.13
C TYR A 398 -12.85 -15.77 -0.36
N THR A 399 -12.49 -16.84 -1.06
CA THR A 399 -11.97 -18.10 -0.50
C THR A 399 -10.45 -18.16 -0.42
N SER A 400 -9.73 -17.08 -0.74
CA SER A 400 -8.29 -17.02 -0.58
C SER A 400 -7.89 -17.06 0.89
N GLU A 401 -6.71 -17.62 1.21
CA GLU A 401 -6.18 -17.70 2.57
C GLU A 401 -6.15 -16.31 3.24
N TYR A 402 -5.76 -15.28 2.49
CA TYR A 402 -5.77 -13.90 2.94
C TYR A 402 -7.17 -13.43 3.39
N GLU A 403 -8.21 -13.67 2.57
CA GLU A 403 -9.58 -13.26 2.89
C GLU A 403 -10.14 -14.06 4.09
N GLN A 404 -9.81 -15.35 4.21
CA GLN A 404 -10.22 -16.16 5.36
C GLN A 404 -9.59 -15.67 6.66
N VAL A 405 -8.27 -15.39 6.67
CA VAL A 405 -7.60 -14.80 7.84
C VAL A 405 -8.21 -13.45 8.22
N LYS A 406 -8.58 -12.62 7.23
CA LYS A 406 -9.26 -11.34 7.48
C LYS A 406 -10.64 -11.53 8.10
N TYR A 407 -11.42 -12.51 7.62
CA TYR A 407 -12.73 -12.83 8.20
C TYR A 407 -12.61 -13.34 9.63
N GLU A 408 -11.68 -14.25 9.90
CA GLU A 408 -11.40 -14.75 11.26
C GLU A 408 -10.99 -13.61 12.20
N GLN A 409 -10.09 -12.73 11.75
CA GLN A 409 -9.70 -11.55 12.53
C GLN A 409 -10.90 -10.63 12.81
N THR A 410 -11.74 -10.39 11.80
CA THR A 410 -12.93 -9.53 11.96
C THR A 410 -13.94 -10.14 12.93
N LEU A 411 -14.17 -11.46 12.86
CA LEU A 411 -15.07 -12.17 13.77
C LEU A 411 -14.53 -12.23 15.20
N SER A 412 -13.20 -12.28 15.38
CA SER A 412 -12.58 -12.29 16.72
C SER A 412 -12.73 -10.97 17.49
N LEU A 413 -13.08 -9.87 16.80
CA LEU A 413 -13.41 -8.58 17.42
C LEU A 413 -14.84 -8.53 17.96
N LEU A 414 -15.70 -9.49 17.59
CA LEU A 414 -17.08 -9.52 18.07
C LEU A 414 -17.12 -9.95 19.54
N PRO A 415 -18.04 -9.36 20.35
CA PRO A 415 -18.20 -9.76 21.74
C PRO A 415 -18.62 -11.24 21.85
N GLU A 416 -18.31 -11.84 22.99
CA GLU A 416 -18.78 -13.19 23.32
C GLU A 416 -20.28 -13.21 23.69
N THR A 417 -20.87 -12.04 23.95
CA THR A 417 -22.29 -11.92 24.28
C THR A 417 -23.18 -12.07 23.04
N PRO A 418 -24.41 -12.62 23.17
CA PRO A 418 -25.31 -12.79 22.04
C PRO A 418 -25.69 -11.46 21.38
N ILE A 419 -25.46 -11.35 20.07
CA ILE A 419 -25.81 -10.18 19.25
C ILE A 419 -27.22 -10.37 18.72
N GLN A 420 -28.18 -9.55 19.15
CA GLN A 420 -29.61 -9.76 18.81
C GLN A 420 -29.96 -9.38 17.37
N GLN A 421 -29.51 -8.21 16.91
CA GLN A 421 -29.77 -7.68 15.57
C GLN A 421 -28.47 -7.17 14.95
N ALA A 422 -28.10 -7.72 13.80
CA ALA A 422 -26.92 -7.30 13.04
C ALA A 422 -27.30 -6.84 11.62
N LEU A 423 -26.57 -5.85 11.11
CA LEU A 423 -26.62 -5.42 9.72
C LEU A 423 -25.24 -5.60 9.09
N GLU A 424 -25.17 -6.31 7.98
CA GLU A 424 -24.01 -6.34 7.10
C GLU A 424 -24.29 -5.48 5.86
N LEU A 425 -23.50 -4.41 5.70
CA LEU A 425 -23.59 -3.50 4.56
C LEU A 425 -22.57 -3.90 3.49
N ALA A 426 -23.06 -4.07 2.26
CA ALA A 426 -22.38 -4.65 1.10
C ALA A 426 -21.91 -6.10 1.35
N CYS A 427 -22.88 -7.00 1.52
CA CYS A 427 -22.64 -8.43 1.74
C CYS A 427 -22.03 -9.14 0.52
N ALA A 428 -22.06 -8.52 -0.66
CA ALA A 428 -21.52 -9.05 -1.90
C ALA A 428 -22.08 -10.45 -2.20
N GLU A 429 -21.25 -11.48 -2.38
CA GLU A 429 -21.73 -12.86 -2.56
C GLU A 429 -22.04 -13.59 -1.24
N GLY A 430 -21.87 -12.98 -0.07
CA GLY A 430 -22.28 -13.58 1.20
C GLY A 430 -21.30 -14.58 1.82
N HIS A 431 -20.02 -14.53 1.45
CA HIS A 431 -18.97 -15.35 2.07
C HIS A 431 -18.76 -14.99 3.54
N PHE A 432 -18.68 -13.70 3.85
CA PHE A 432 -18.60 -13.24 5.24
C PHE A 432 -19.93 -13.41 5.97
N THR A 433 -21.06 -13.12 5.30
CA THR A 433 -22.43 -13.36 5.81
C THR A 433 -22.61 -14.76 6.39
N ALA A 434 -22.16 -15.79 5.67
CA ALA A 434 -22.27 -17.18 6.11
C ALA A 434 -21.47 -17.47 7.40
N GLN A 435 -20.36 -16.76 7.61
CA GLN A 435 -19.53 -16.90 8.83
C GLN A 435 -20.05 -16.03 9.99
N LEU A 436 -20.71 -14.90 9.67
CA LEU A 436 -21.33 -14.01 10.65
C LEU A 436 -22.64 -14.57 11.20
N ALA A 437 -23.45 -15.22 10.36
CA ALA A 437 -24.78 -15.70 10.73
C ALA A 437 -24.82 -16.54 12.04
N PRO A 438 -23.90 -17.49 12.28
CA PRO A 438 -23.87 -18.26 13.54
C PRO A 438 -23.58 -17.42 14.81
N ARG A 439 -23.14 -16.17 14.66
CA ARG A 439 -22.74 -15.28 15.77
C ARG A 439 -23.86 -14.30 16.18
N VAL A 440 -24.98 -14.28 15.46
CA VAL A 440 -26.06 -13.29 15.63
C VAL A 440 -27.43 -13.98 15.64
N GLN A 441 -28.42 -13.39 16.31
CA GLN A 441 -29.78 -13.96 16.35
C GLN A 441 -30.62 -13.59 15.12
N ASN A 442 -30.42 -12.39 14.58
CA ASN A 442 -31.08 -11.91 13.37
C ASN A 442 -30.08 -11.10 12.56
N LEU A 443 -29.98 -11.38 11.26
CA LEU A 443 -29.05 -10.72 10.35
C LEU A 443 -29.82 -10.08 9.20
N VAL A 444 -29.53 -8.81 8.92
CA VAL A 444 -29.87 -8.19 7.64
C VAL A 444 -28.59 -8.13 6.81
N ALA A 445 -28.58 -8.83 5.68
CA ALA A 445 -27.52 -8.74 4.68
C ALA A 445 -27.97 -7.80 3.57
N ALA A 446 -27.24 -6.72 3.35
CA ALA A 446 -27.63 -5.68 2.40
C ALA A 446 -26.55 -5.42 1.35
N ASP A 447 -26.97 -5.14 0.12
CA ASP A 447 -26.09 -4.78 -0.98
C ASP A 447 -26.81 -3.85 -1.97
N ILE A 448 -26.05 -3.09 -2.75
CA ILE A 448 -26.62 -2.25 -3.82
C ILE A 448 -27.08 -3.10 -5.02
N SER A 449 -26.46 -4.27 -5.22
CA SER A 449 -26.72 -5.20 -6.33
C SER A 449 -27.73 -6.28 -5.97
N GLN A 450 -28.77 -6.48 -6.79
CA GLN A 450 -29.72 -7.56 -6.60
C GLN A 450 -29.07 -8.93 -6.88
N ILE A 451 -28.20 -9.02 -7.88
CA ILE A 451 -27.49 -10.28 -8.19
C ILE A 451 -26.62 -10.73 -7.01
N ALA A 452 -25.98 -9.77 -6.31
CA ALA A 452 -25.19 -10.05 -5.11
C ALA A 452 -26.07 -10.66 -4.00
N LEU A 453 -27.27 -10.07 -3.78
CA LEU A 453 -28.24 -10.59 -2.81
C LEU A 453 -28.74 -11.98 -3.19
N ASP A 454 -28.98 -12.25 -4.47
CA ASP A 454 -29.40 -13.57 -4.94
C ASP A 454 -28.31 -14.62 -4.68
N HIS A 455 -27.04 -14.28 -4.95
CA HIS A 455 -25.89 -15.13 -4.62
C HIS A 455 -25.74 -15.35 -3.11
N THR A 456 -25.94 -14.30 -2.31
CA THR A 456 -25.90 -14.37 -0.84
C THR A 456 -27.01 -15.27 -0.31
N ALA A 457 -28.24 -15.12 -0.81
CA ALA A 457 -29.39 -15.92 -0.44
C ALA A 457 -29.20 -17.40 -0.79
N GLN A 458 -28.65 -17.70 -1.96
CA GLN A 458 -28.33 -19.07 -2.35
C GLN A 458 -27.29 -19.71 -1.40
N ARG A 459 -26.22 -18.98 -1.08
CA ARG A 459 -25.13 -19.45 -0.22
C ARG A 459 -25.57 -19.65 1.24
N CYS A 460 -26.47 -18.79 1.69
CA CYS A 460 -26.95 -18.76 3.07
C CYS A 460 -28.34 -19.40 3.24
N ALA A 461 -28.83 -20.17 2.26
CA ALA A 461 -30.18 -20.73 2.23
C ALA A 461 -30.54 -21.64 3.43
N HIS A 462 -29.53 -22.09 4.19
CA HIS A 462 -29.68 -22.92 5.38
C HIS A 462 -29.90 -22.11 6.68
N PHE A 463 -29.83 -20.77 6.61
CA PHE A 463 -30.14 -19.88 7.71
C PHE A 463 -31.53 -19.24 7.51
N ASP A 464 -32.41 -19.39 8.51
CA ASP A 464 -33.78 -18.89 8.52
C ASP A 464 -33.94 -17.47 9.09
N HIS A 465 -32.89 -16.97 9.74
CA HIS A 465 -32.86 -15.69 10.43
C HIS A 465 -32.12 -14.58 9.67
N ILE A 466 -31.86 -14.78 8.38
CA ILE A 466 -31.24 -13.79 7.49
C ILE A 466 -32.31 -13.15 6.61
N ARG A 467 -32.31 -11.81 6.57
CA ARG A 467 -33.11 -11.02 5.63
C ARG A 467 -32.20 -10.31 4.65
N TYR A 468 -32.57 -10.35 3.38
CA TYR A 468 -31.82 -9.72 2.29
C TYR A 468 -32.47 -8.40 1.92
N GLN A 469 -31.69 -7.33 1.82
CA GLN A 469 -32.23 -6.02 1.49
C GLN A 469 -31.36 -5.24 0.51
N GLN A 470 -31.96 -4.76 -0.57
CA GLN A 470 -31.27 -3.86 -1.48
C GLN A 470 -31.16 -2.47 -0.87
N ILE A 471 -29.93 -2.00 -0.63
CA ILE A 471 -29.62 -0.69 -0.03
C ILE A 471 -28.45 -0.06 -0.78
N ASP A 472 -28.67 1.14 -1.32
CA ASP A 472 -27.59 2.05 -1.71
C ASP A 472 -27.13 2.82 -0.45
N ILE A 473 -26.01 2.40 0.14
CA ILE A 473 -25.48 2.99 1.38
C ILE A 473 -25.28 4.50 1.25
N ALA A 474 -24.98 5.01 0.04
CA ALA A 474 -24.80 6.44 -0.18
C ALA A 474 -26.14 7.19 -0.18
N LYS A 475 -27.21 6.61 -0.74
CA LYS A 475 -28.49 7.32 -0.95
C LYS A 475 -29.58 6.96 0.06
N ASP A 476 -29.72 5.68 0.39
CA ASP A 476 -30.86 5.15 1.12
C ASP A 476 -30.67 5.30 2.64
N PRO A 477 -31.76 5.45 3.41
CA PRO A 477 -31.71 5.38 4.86
C PRO A 477 -31.42 3.95 5.32
N ILE A 478 -30.71 3.80 6.44
CA ILE A 478 -30.52 2.49 7.08
C ILE A 478 -31.77 2.18 7.91
N PRO A 479 -32.54 1.14 7.58
CA PRO A 479 -33.80 0.84 8.26
C PRO A 479 -33.56 0.10 9.58
N GLY A 480 -34.32 0.44 10.62
CA GLY A 480 -34.32 -0.29 11.89
C GLY A 480 -33.19 0.10 12.84
N THR A 481 -32.99 -0.74 13.87
CA THR A 481 -31.99 -0.55 14.92
C THR A 481 -31.18 -1.83 15.08
N TYR A 482 -29.86 -1.71 15.07
CA TYR A 482 -28.94 -2.84 15.14
C TYR A 482 -28.00 -2.71 16.33
N ASN A 483 -27.64 -3.84 16.92
CA ASN A 483 -26.62 -3.94 17.95
C ASN A 483 -25.21 -3.97 17.35
N LEU A 484 -25.11 -4.49 16.12
CA LEU A 484 -23.88 -4.62 15.35
C LEU A 484 -24.12 -4.14 13.92
N ILE A 485 -23.27 -3.25 13.41
CA ILE A 485 -23.18 -2.97 11.98
C ILE A 485 -21.79 -3.30 11.46
N ILE A 486 -21.74 -4.14 10.44
CA ILE A 486 -20.53 -4.49 9.71
C ILE A 486 -20.48 -3.69 8.41
N CYS A 487 -19.39 -2.94 8.25
CA CYS A 487 -19.00 -2.35 6.97
C CYS A 487 -17.64 -2.93 6.58
N SER A 488 -17.66 -4.08 5.90
CA SER A 488 -16.44 -4.70 5.41
C SER A 488 -16.20 -4.30 3.96
N GLU A 489 -15.06 -3.68 3.67
CA GLU A 489 -14.60 -3.39 2.31
C GLU A 489 -15.54 -2.55 1.42
N VAL A 490 -16.31 -1.64 2.02
CA VAL A 490 -17.29 -0.85 1.25
C VAL A 490 -17.11 0.67 1.33
N LEU A 491 -16.60 1.19 2.45
CA LEU A 491 -16.62 2.64 2.70
C LEU A 491 -15.69 3.44 1.76
N TYR A 492 -14.72 2.78 1.12
CA TYR A 492 -13.87 3.43 0.12
C TYR A 492 -14.55 3.64 -1.24
N TYR A 493 -15.72 3.03 -1.48
CA TYR A 493 -16.57 3.35 -2.63
C TYR A 493 -17.33 4.67 -2.44
N MET A 494 -17.29 5.27 -1.25
CA MET A 494 -17.87 6.60 -1.02
C MET A 494 -17.02 7.66 -1.72
N GLY A 495 -17.65 8.46 -2.58
CA GLY A 495 -16.94 9.39 -3.46
C GLY A 495 -16.13 10.43 -2.68
N ASN A 496 -16.77 11.20 -1.79
CA ASN A 496 -16.10 12.28 -1.05
C ASN A 496 -16.33 12.33 0.49
N LYS A 497 -15.58 13.17 1.25
CA LYS A 497 -15.71 13.33 2.73
C LYS A 497 -17.16 13.61 3.11
N ALA A 498 -17.86 14.42 2.33
CA ALA A 498 -19.21 14.84 2.67
C ALA A 498 -20.17 13.66 2.54
N GLU A 499 -20.01 12.83 1.52
CA GLU A 499 -20.77 11.58 1.34
C GLU A 499 -20.45 10.57 2.44
N LEU A 500 -19.17 10.34 2.75
CA LEU A 500 -18.79 9.43 3.84
C LEU A 500 -19.32 9.92 5.20
N ARG A 501 -19.30 11.23 5.46
CA ARG A 501 -19.93 11.82 6.66
C ARG A 501 -21.44 11.71 6.63
N ALA A 502 -22.07 11.81 5.46
CA ALA A 502 -23.51 11.62 5.34
C ALA A 502 -23.87 10.18 5.67
N VAL A 503 -23.09 9.19 5.20
CA VAL A 503 -23.23 7.78 5.57
C VAL A 503 -23.01 7.58 7.07
N ALA A 504 -21.93 8.12 7.64
CA ALA A 504 -21.67 8.04 9.08
C ALA A 504 -22.77 8.67 9.93
N LYS A 505 -23.48 9.71 9.42
CA LYS A 505 -24.63 10.31 10.09
C LYS A 505 -25.91 9.47 10.01
N LYS A 506 -25.99 8.52 9.07
CA LYS A 506 -27.07 7.51 9.06
C LYS A 506 -26.94 6.55 10.25
N CYS A 507 -25.78 6.56 10.91
CA CYS A 507 -25.47 5.85 12.14
C CYS A 507 -25.81 6.72 13.37
N PRO A 508 -26.94 6.51 14.08
CA PRO A 508 -27.25 7.21 15.31
C PRO A 508 -26.24 6.89 16.42
N GLU A 509 -26.06 7.82 17.36
CA GLU A 509 -25.21 7.67 18.56
C GLU A 509 -25.59 6.49 19.48
N ARG A 510 -26.76 5.86 19.25
CA ARG A 510 -27.30 4.74 20.05
C ARG A 510 -26.91 3.35 19.54
N TRP A 511 -26.02 3.24 18.56
CA TRP A 511 -25.52 1.95 18.10
C TRP A 511 -24.41 1.47 19.02
N ASN A 512 -24.66 0.36 19.72
CA ASN A 512 -23.74 -0.12 20.73
C ASN A 512 -22.43 -0.61 20.12
N GLN A 513 -22.37 -1.10 18.87
CA GLN A 513 -21.13 -1.56 18.22
C GLN A 513 -21.17 -1.39 16.68
N MET A 514 -20.12 -0.82 16.09
CA MET A 514 -19.90 -0.79 14.64
C MET A 514 -18.50 -1.33 14.35
N VAL A 515 -18.39 -2.35 13.52
CA VAL A 515 -17.10 -2.92 13.10
C VAL A 515 -16.85 -2.52 11.66
N ILE A 516 -15.79 -1.75 11.45
CA ILE A 516 -15.32 -1.33 10.13
C ILE A 516 -14.05 -2.12 9.84
N CYS A 517 -14.09 -2.94 8.80
CA CYS A 517 -12.91 -3.66 8.30
C CYS A 517 -12.73 -3.26 6.83
N SER A 518 -11.83 -2.32 6.57
CA SER A 518 -11.49 -1.90 5.21
C SER A 518 -10.00 -2.18 4.96
N TRP A 519 -9.66 -2.56 3.73
CA TRP A 519 -8.32 -2.45 3.18
C TRP A 519 -7.73 -1.11 3.62
N PRO A 520 -6.44 -1.04 3.99
CA PRO A 520 -5.78 0.24 4.20
C PRO A 520 -5.70 0.97 2.86
N MET A 521 -6.78 1.66 2.49
CA MET A 521 -6.77 2.69 1.48
C MET A 521 -6.01 3.89 2.07
N PRO A 522 -5.13 4.53 1.30
CA PRO A 522 -4.17 5.46 1.84
C PRO A 522 -4.87 6.78 2.20
N MET A 523 -4.97 7.08 3.51
CA MET A 523 -5.06 8.39 4.18
C MET A 523 -5.74 9.58 3.46
N GLN A 524 -6.72 9.37 2.57
CA GLN A 524 -7.45 10.49 1.95
C GLN A 524 -8.52 11.06 2.88
N TRP A 525 -8.87 10.34 3.95
CA TRP A 525 -9.81 10.78 4.97
C TRP A 525 -9.13 10.81 6.32
N SER A 526 -9.00 12.01 6.90
CA SER A 526 -8.72 12.23 8.31
C SER A 526 -9.87 11.65 9.14
N MET A 527 -9.85 10.34 9.34
CA MET A 527 -10.19 9.68 10.59
C MET A 527 -8.87 9.10 11.08
N ASN A 528 -8.41 9.60 12.22
CA ASN A 528 -7.17 9.18 12.89
C ASN A 528 -7.08 7.63 12.92
N PRO A 529 -5.89 7.02 12.88
CA PRO A 529 -5.73 5.63 13.35
C PRO A 529 -6.23 5.45 14.80
N ILE A 530 -6.28 6.56 15.56
CA ILE A 530 -6.98 6.63 16.85
C ILE A 530 -8.49 6.40 16.72
N SER A 531 -9.22 6.75 15.64
CA SER A 531 -10.68 6.43 15.55
C SER A 531 -11.00 4.95 15.35
N LEU A 532 -10.07 4.16 14.79
CA LEU A 532 -10.20 2.69 14.77
C LEU A 532 -9.98 2.08 16.18
N VAL A 533 -9.18 2.74 17.03
CA VAL A 533 -8.86 2.31 18.41
C VAL A 533 -9.70 3.04 19.50
N GLN A 534 -10.30 4.19 19.20
CA GLN A 534 -11.17 4.95 20.11
C GLN A 534 -12.57 4.37 20.12
N LEU A 535 -13.02 3.74 19.02
CA LEU A 535 -14.22 2.92 19.05
C LEU A 535 -14.06 1.71 20.00
N GLU A 536 -12.84 1.16 20.15
CA GLU A 536 -12.55 0.09 21.11
C GLU A 536 -12.57 0.58 22.58
N ARG A 537 -12.28 1.86 22.86
CA ARG A 537 -12.28 2.40 24.23
C ARG A 537 -13.64 2.88 24.73
N SER A 538 -14.53 3.35 23.85
CA SER A 538 -15.93 3.65 24.23
C SER A 538 -16.74 2.39 24.57
N LEU A 539 -16.20 1.19 24.30
CA LEU A 539 -16.82 -0.11 24.62
C LEU A 539 -16.38 -0.70 25.98
N ARG A 540 -15.68 0.07 26.82
CA ARG A 540 -15.33 -0.31 28.20
C ARG A 540 -15.80 0.66 29.28
N CYS A 541 -16.85 1.45 29.02
CA CYS A 541 -17.61 2.13 30.08
C CYS A 541 -19.10 1.85 29.93
#